data_AF-B9L897-F1
#
_entry.id   AF-B9L897-F1
#
_cell.length_a   1.000
_cell.length_b   1.000
_cell.length_c   1.000
_cell.angle_alpha   90.00
_cell.angle_beta   90.00
_cell.angle_gamma   90.00
#
_symmetry.space_group_name_H-M   'P 1'
#
loop_
_entity.id
_entity.type
_entity.pdbx_description
1 polymer ?
#
loop_
_entity_poly.entity_id
_entity_poly.type
_entity_poly.pdbx_seq_one_letter_code
_entity_poly.pdbx_strand_id
1 'polypeptide(L)'
;MDLLKQLKDIKPNAEIIDYQFYIFIFLAVLAFVLIIYLIFKFFKNKRPNPYLIKLKNLDFSDSKKTAYGFTEYAKYFLNDENRKFYEEIVKELEKYKYKPKVDNLESETINKIKKFIGDLK
;
A
#
# COMPACT_ATOMS: atom_id res chain seq x y z
N MET A 1 -45.40 55.33 30.99
CA MET A 1 -44.20 55.81 30.25
C MET A 1 -42.88 55.51 30.97
N ASP A 2 -42.92 55.18 32.27
CA ASP A 2 -41.73 55.00 33.12
C ASP A 2 -41.10 53.58 33.07
N LEU A 3 -41.91 52.54 32.88
CA LEU A 3 -41.48 51.14 32.80
C LEU A 3 -40.52 50.84 31.62
N LEU A 4 -40.75 51.47 30.47
CA LEU A 4 -39.87 51.34 29.30
C LEU A 4 -38.50 51.99 29.52
N LYS A 5 -38.43 53.00 30.41
CA LYS A 5 -37.20 53.72 30.72
C LYS A 5 -36.32 52.90 31.68
N GLN A 6 -36.94 52.19 32.62
CA GLN A 6 -36.26 51.23 33.52
C GLN A 6 -35.75 49.98 32.79
N LEU A 7 -36.48 49.46 31.80
CA LEU A 7 -36.04 48.30 31.00
C LEU A 7 -34.85 48.62 30.08
N LYS A 8 -34.67 49.90 29.72
CA LYS A 8 -33.60 50.38 28.84
C LYS A 8 -32.29 50.63 29.59
N ASP A 9 -32.31 50.57 30.92
CA ASP A 9 -31.15 50.72 31.81
C ASP A 9 -30.53 49.37 32.17
N ILE A 10 -30.51 48.46 31.20
CA ILE A 10 -29.70 47.25 31.29
C ILE A 10 -28.29 47.58 30.79
N LYS A 11 -27.29 47.36 31.64
CA LYS A 11 -25.88 47.56 31.30
C LYS A 11 -25.57 46.83 29.98
N PRO A 12 -24.97 47.48 28.97
CA PRO A 12 -24.58 46.79 27.76
C PRO A 12 -23.64 45.64 28.10
N ASN A 13 -23.78 44.53 27.38
CA ASN A 13 -22.96 43.35 27.60
C ASN A 13 -21.49 43.75 27.55
N ALA A 14 -20.75 43.50 28.62
CA ALA A 14 -19.31 43.69 28.62
C ALA A 14 -18.70 42.64 27.69
N GLU A 15 -17.95 43.08 26.68
CA GLU A 15 -17.19 42.18 25.82
C GLU A 15 -16.05 41.57 26.63
N ILE A 16 -16.28 40.36 27.15
CA ILE A 16 -15.25 39.60 27.85
C ILE A 16 -14.51 38.79 26.79
N ILE A 17 -13.23 39.10 26.60
CA ILE A 17 -12.35 38.33 25.72
C ILE A 17 -12.00 37.02 26.44
N ASP A 18 -12.49 35.90 25.93
CA ASP A 18 -12.20 34.57 26.47
C ASP A 18 -10.91 34.00 25.87
N TYR A 19 -9.78 34.37 26.48
CA TYR A 19 -8.47 33.86 26.08
C TYR A 19 -8.33 32.35 26.21
N GLN A 20 -9.05 31.70 27.14
CA GLN A 20 -8.97 30.25 27.34
C GLN A 20 -9.57 29.52 26.14
N PHE A 21 -10.68 30.03 25.62
CA PHE A 21 -11.30 29.52 24.39
C PHE A 21 -10.39 29.68 23.17
N TYR A 22 -9.72 30.82 23.01
CA TYR A 22 -8.77 31.01 21.90
C TYR A 22 -7.56 30.08 21.98
N ILE A 23 -7.00 29.85 23.17
CA ILE A 23 -5.90 28.90 23.38
C ILE A 23 -6.37 27.48 23.04
N PHE A 24 -7.58 27.10 23.45
CA PHE A 24 -8.16 25.80 23.11
C PHE A 24 -8.29 25.61 21.59
N ILE A 25 -8.82 26.61 20.87
CA ILE A 25 -8.92 26.56 19.40
C ILE A 25 -7.54 26.42 18.76
N PHE A 26 -6.55 27.20 19.23
CA PHE A 26 -5.19 27.13 18.70
C PHE A 26 -4.59 25.73 18.88
N LEU A 27 -4.73 25.13 20.05
CA LEU A 27 -4.26 23.77 20.33
C LEU A 27 -5.01 22.72 19.49
N ALA A 28 -6.31 22.89 19.29
CA ALA A 28 -7.12 22.00 18.45
C ALA A 28 -6.65 22.04 16.99
N VAL A 29 -6.39 23.24 16.45
CA VAL A 29 -5.86 23.41 15.09
C VAL A 29 -4.45 22.82 14.97
N LEU A 30 -3.58 23.05 15.96
CA LEU A 30 -2.23 22.49 15.98
C LEU A 30 -2.28 20.95 15.98
N ALA A 31 -3.13 20.35 16.83
CA ALA A 31 -3.33 18.91 16.87
C ALA A 31 -3.87 18.36 15.54
N PHE A 32 -4.81 19.07 14.91
CA PHE A 32 -5.36 18.69 13.62
C PHE A 32 -4.29 18.68 12.51
N VAL A 33 -3.42 19.71 12.47
CA VAL A 33 -2.29 19.75 11.53
C VAL A 33 -1.30 18.60 11.78
N LEU A 34 -1.01 18.28 13.04
CA LEU A 34 -0.16 17.14 13.39
C LEU A 34 -0.77 15.80 12.96
N ILE A 35 -2.08 15.61 13.17
CA ILE A 35 -2.81 14.41 12.72
C ILE A 35 -2.72 14.28 11.20
N ILE A 36 -2.99 15.36 10.45
CA ILE A 36 -2.87 15.37 8.99
C ILE A 36 -1.44 15.00 8.57
N TYR A 37 -0.42 15.59 9.18
CA TYR A 37 0.98 15.29 8.87
C TYR A 37 1.31 13.81 9.13
N LEU A 38 0.85 13.25 10.24
CA LEU A 38 1.05 11.83 10.57
C LEU A 38 0.33 10.93 9.55
N ILE A 39 -0.91 11.23 9.19
CA ILE A 39 -1.66 10.51 8.14
C ILE A 39 -0.86 10.54 6.84
N PHE A 40 -0.43 11.72 6.37
CA PHE A 40 0.37 11.82 5.15
C PHE A 40 1.67 11.02 5.23
N LYS A 41 2.37 11.05 6.38
CA LYS A 41 3.61 10.28 6.59
C LYS A 41 3.36 8.77 6.55
N PHE A 42 2.29 8.28 7.19
CA PHE A 42 1.94 6.86 7.21
C PHE A 42 1.42 6.36 5.85
N PHE A 43 0.70 7.19 5.11
CA PHE A 43 0.18 6.84 3.78
C PHE A 43 1.21 6.98 2.66
N LYS A 44 2.36 7.66 2.88
CA LYS A 44 3.33 7.93 1.81
C LYS A 44 4.11 6.71 1.28
N ASN A 45 4.03 5.54 1.89
CA ASN A 45 4.87 4.41 1.51
C ASN A 45 4.15 3.07 1.55
N LYS A 46 3.51 2.68 0.44
CA LYS A 46 3.39 1.29 -0.04
C LYS A 46 3.24 1.27 -1.57
N ARG A 47 4.18 1.87 -2.32
CA ARG A 47 4.22 1.58 -3.76
C ARG A 47 4.56 0.09 -3.91
N PRO A 48 3.74 -0.72 -4.59
CA PRO A 48 4.04 -2.13 -4.77
C PRO A 48 5.40 -2.26 -5.45
N ASN A 49 6.20 -3.22 -5.00
CA ASN A 49 7.51 -3.48 -5.58
C ASN A 49 7.32 -3.72 -7.10
N PRO A 50 8.01 -2.98 -7.98
CA PRO A 50 7.84 -3.11 -9.43
C PRO A 50 8.10 -4.55 -9.93
N TYR A 51 8.97 -5.30 -9.26
CA TYR A 51 9.22 -6.72 -9.57
C TYR A 51 8.03 -7.62 -9.23
N LEU A 52 7.28 -7.31 -8.17
CA LEU A 52 6.06 -8.06 -7.80
C LEU A 52 4.97 -7.87 -8.85
N ILE A 53 4.85 -6.66 -9.40
CA ILE A 53 3.90 -6.34 -10.48
C ILE A 53 4.26 -7.14 -11.74
N LYS A 54 5.54 -7.15 -12.12
CA LYS A 54 6.03 -7.94 -13.26
C LYS A 54 5.82 -9.44 -13.06
N LEU A 55 6.06 -9.94 -11.85
CA LEU A 55 5.86 -11.35 -11.51
C LEU A 55 4.37 -11.75 -11.57
N LYS A 56 3.46 -10.88 -11.12
CA LYS A 56 2.01 -11.09 -11.19
C LYS A 56 1.46 -11.03 -12.62
N ASN A 57 2.09 -10.27 -13.50
CA ASN A 57 1.68 -10.06 -14.89
C ASN A 57 2.43 -10.96 -15.89
N LEU A 58 2.95 -12.11 -15.46
CA LEU A 58 3.59 -13.06 -16.38
C LEU A 58 2.58 -13.62 -17.39
N ASP A 59 2.98 -13.64 -18.66
CA ASP A 59 2.19 -14.21 -19.75
C ASP A 59 2.50 -15.69 -19.94
N PHE A 60 1.65 -16.54 -19.36
CA PHE A 60 1.75 -18.00 -19.42
C PHE A 60 1.55 -18.58 -20.83
N SER A 61 1.17 -17.77 -21.82
CA SER A 61 1.07 -18.19 -23.23
C SER A 61 2.45 -18.40 -23.86
N ASP A 62 3.46 -17.67 -23.38
CA ASP A 62 4.85 -17.80 -23.82
C ASP A 62 5.68 -18.48 -22.73
N SER A 63 5.86 -19.81 -22.88
CA SER A 63 6.61 -20.64 -21.94
C SER A 63 8.02 -20.14 -21.68
N LYS A 64 8.70 -19.62 -22.72
CA LYS A 64 10.08 -19.17 -22.62
C LYS A 64 10.17 -17.87 -21.85
N LYS A 65 9.34 -16.87 -22.21
CA LYS A 65 9.28 -15.60 -21.49
C LYS A 65 8.86 -15.80 -20.04
N THR A 66 7.90 -16.69 -19.78
CA THR A 66 7.50 -17.02 -18.40
C THR A 66 8.65 -17.65 -17.63
N ALA A 67 9.38 -18.61 -18.22
CA ALA A 67 10.52 -19.24 -17.56
C ALA A 67 11.59 -18.22 -17.18
N TYR A 68 12.01 -17.34 -18.11
CA TYR A 68 12.98 -16.30 -17.80
C TYR A 68 12.45 -15.28 -16.80
N GLY A 69 11.23 -14.76 -17.01
CA GLY A 69 10.62 -13.74 -16.15
C GLY A 69 10.40 -14.22 -14.73
N PHE A 70 9.92 -15.46 -14.54
CA PHE A 70 9.80 -16.05 -13.20
C PHE A 70 11.17 -16.21 -12.54
N THR A 71 12.15 -16.80 -13.23
CA THR A 71 13.50 -17.01 -12.67
C THR A 71 14.17 -15.68 -12.29
N GLU A 72 13.92 -14.61 -13.03
CA GLU A 72 14.51 -13.30 -12.79
C GLU A 72 13.83 -12.57 -11.62
N TYR A 73 12.49 -12.49 -11.63
CA TYR A 73 11.75 -11.66 -10.68
C TYR A 73 11.49 -12.36 -9.34
N ALA A 74 11.31 -13.68 -9.32
CA ALA A 74 11.02 -14.41 -8.07
C ALA A 74 12.21 -14.40 -7.09
N LYS A 75 13.45 -14.28 -7.58
CA LYS A 75 14.67 -14.21 -6.75
C LYS A 75 14.66 -13.09 -5.72
N TYR A 76 14.00 -11.98 -6.02
CA TYR A 76 13.92 -10.82 -5.13
C TYR A 76 12.99 -11.03 -3.92
N PHE A 77 12.22 -12.11 -3.92
CA PHE A 77 11.22 -12.41 -2.88
C PHE A 77 11.54 -13.72 -2.13
N LEU A 78 12.78 -14.20 -2.20
CA LEU A 78 13.19 -15.43 -1.54
C LEU A 78 13.37 -15.24 -0.03
N ASN A 79 12.89 -16.22 0.73
CA ASN A 79 13.09 -16.40 2.16
C ASN A 79 13.47 -17.87 2.44
N ASP A 80 13.83 -18.21 3.67
CA ASP A 80 14.31 -19.57 3.98
C ASP A 80 13.25 -20.65 3.79
N GLU A 81 11.97 -20.29 3.89
CA GLU A 81 10.83 -21.20 3.72
C GLU A 81 10.51 -21.48 2.25
N ASN A 82 10.55 -20.46 1.39
CA ASN A 82 10.14 -20.55 -0.01
C ASN A 82 11.29 -20.91 -0.96
N ARG A 83 12.55 -20.85 -0.51
CA ARG A 83 13.74 -21.12 -1.34
C ARG A 83 13.69 -22.48 -2.00
N LYS A 84 13.36 -23.54 -1.24
CA LYS A 84 13.28 -24.91 -1.78
C LYS A 84 12.20 -25.02 -2.85
N PHE A 85 11.04 -24.41 -2.61
CA PHE A 85 9.92 -24.43 -3.55
C PHE A 85 10.24 -23.63 -4.83
N TYR A 86 10.93 -22.50 -4.70
CA TYR A 86 11.45 -21.77 -5.85
C TYR A 86 12.45 -22.59 -6.68
N GLU A 87 13.40 -23.26 -6.04
CA GLU A 87 14.40 -24.09 -6.73
C GLU A 87 13.76 -25.26 -7.50
N GLU A 88 12.72 -25.88 -6.93
CA GLU A 88 11.91 -26.90 -7.60
C GLU A 88 11.28 -26.36 -8.89
N ILE A 89 10.61 -25.20 -8.81
CA ILE A 89 9.97 -24.56 -9.96
C ILE A 89 11.02 -24.18 -11.02
N VAL A 90 12.16 -23.62 -10.60
CA VAL A 90 13.23 -23.24 -11.55
C VAL A 90 13.76 -24.46 -12.29
N LYS A 91 13.98 -25.57 -11.59
CA LYS A 91 14.44 -26.83 -12.19
C LYS A 91 13.45 -27.34 -13.24
N GLU A 92 12.15 -27.27 -12.98
CA GLU A 92 11.12 -27.58 -13.98
C GLU A 92 11.16 -26.61 -15.16
N LEU A 93 11.41 -25.33 -14.90
CA LEU A 93 11.43 -24.28 -15.93
C LEU A 93 12.67 -24.34 -16.83
N GLU A 94 13.76 -24.99 -16.41
CA GLU A 94 14.97 -25.13 -17.22
C GLU A 94 14.72 -25.78 -18.58
N LYS A 95 13.78 -26.73 -18.68
CA LYS A 95 13.46 -27.42 -19.95
C LYS A 95 12.89 -26.49 -21.02
N TYR A 96 12.32 -25.36 -20.61
CA TYR A 96 11.77 -24.31 -21.48
C TYR A 96 12.77 -23.16 -21.72
N LYS A 97 13.92 -23.17 -21.05
CA LYS A 97 14.99 -22.19 -21.28
C LYS A 97 15.88 -22.68 -22.43
N TYR A 98 16.49 -21.74 -23.14
CA TYR A 98 17.49 -22.00 -24.18
C TYR A 98 17.03 -22.67 -25.50
N LYS A 99 15.87 -23.32 -25.56
CA LYS A 99 15.33 -23.86 -26.83
C LYS A 99 14.70 -22.75 -27.71
N PRO A 100 14.81 -22.82 -29.05
CA PRO A 100 14.20 -21.85 -29.96
C PRO A 100 12.69 -22.04 -30.13
N LYS A 101 12.20 -23.29 -30.14
CA LYS A 101 10.78 -23.64 -30.01
C LYS A 101 10.60 -24.44 -28.71
N VAL A 102 9.57 -24.08 -27.96
CA VAL A 102 9.23 -24.71 -26.68
C VAL A 102 7.76 -25.05 -26.68
N ASP A 103 7.43 -26.18 -26.07
CA ASP A 103 6.05 -26.57 -25.84
C ASP A 103 5.40 -25.65 -24.80
N ASN A 104 4.07 -25.68 -24.75
CA ASN A 104 3.30 -24.96 -23.74
C ASN A 104 3.69 -25.44 -22.34
N LEU A 105 3.68 -24.52 -21.38
CA LEU A 105 3.89 -24.87 -19.98
C LEU A 105 2.86 -25.89 -19.51
N GLU A 106 3.33 -26.92 -18.83
CA GLU A 106 2.48 -27.86 -18.10
C GLU A 106 1.60 -27.09 -17.11
N SER A 107 0.31 -27.46 -17.06
CA SER A 107 -0.67 -26.82 -16.17
C SER A 107 -0.26 -26.91 -14.71
N GLU A 108 0.44 -27.98 -14.33
CA GLU A 108 1.02 -28.17 -12.99
C GLU A 108 2.08 -27.11 -12.67
N THR A 109 3.05 -26.87 -13.56
CA THR A 109 4.08 -25.84 -13.37
C THR A 109 3.46 -24.44 -13.28
N ILE A 110 2.42 -24.15 -14.08
CA ILE A 110 1.67 -22.88 -14.00
C ILE A 110 1.02 -22.73 -12.61
N ASN A 111 0.41 -23.79 -12.09
CA ASN A 111 -0.22 -23.76 -10.76
C ASN A 111 0.82 -23.57 -9.64
N LYS A 112 1.99 -24.20 -9.73
CA LYS A 112 3.09 -24.00 -8.78
C LYS A 112 3.58 -22.55 -8.78
N ILE A 113 3.76 -21.95 -9.97
CA ILE A 113 4.12 -20.53 -10.12
C ILE A 113 3.07 -19.62 -9.48
N LYS A 114 1.77 -19.84 -9.78
CA LYS A 114 0.68 -19.04 -9.20
C LYS A 114 0.62 -19.16 -7.69
N LYS A 115 0.83 -20.36 -7.14
CA LYS A 115 0.91 -20.59 -5.69
C LYS A 115 2.05 -19.79 -5.07
N PHE A 116 3.25 -19.89 -5.64
CA PHE A 116 4.42 -19.12 -5.19
C PHE A 116 4.12 -17.62 -5.15
N ILE A 117 3.50 -17.08 -6.21
CA ILE A 117 3.14 -15.66 -6.29
C ILE A 117 2.06 -15.28 -5.28
N GLY A 118 1.10 -16.17 -5.02
CA GLY A 118 0.02 -15.95 -4.05
C GLY A 118 0.51 -15.91 -2.60
N ASP A 119 1.58 -16.66 -2.30
CA ASP A 119 2.19 -16.69 -0.96
C ASP A 119 3.02 -15.42 -0.67
N LEU A 120 3.35 -14.61 -1.69
CA LEU A 120 4.01 -13.32 -1.54
C LEU A 120 3.02 -12.24 -1.09
N LYS A 121 3.01 -11.94 0.22
CA LYS A 121 2.22 -10.85 0.84
C LYS A 121 2.86 -9.47 0.66
#